data_AF-A0AAJ5RKC8-F1
#
_entry.id   AF-A0AAJ5RKC8-F1
#
_cell.length_a   1.000
_cell.length_b   1.000
_cell.length_c   1.000
_cell.angle_alpha   90.00
_cell.angle_beta   90.00
_cell.angle_gamma   90.00
#
_symmetry.space_group_name_H-M   'P 1'
#
loop_
_entity.id
_entity.type
_entity.pdbx_description
1 polymer ?
#
loop_
_entity_poly.entity_id
_entity_poly.type
_entity_poly.pdbx_seq_one_letter_code
_entity_poly.pdbx_strand_id
1 'polypeptide(L)'
;MKILNSMEQDRVSSQYNRKKILQRKEAGDAYRKNAMYFQPKKNPLLLELENLLLGRTDQDLYEQQQEKAKEVTPQQQAIMEDLQQTEAYVRAHEHAYKAGTTDNIDSSAVSNLEQNDTLQILEQVRHAALAPTEPSPQDLRVVQSVNAQIQQMLNNSHSADDIIEEGEPSFVRDMIEVKVPERFSKELNLDPFADTIFGKNYEIAFKLRTFKQASEKYVAHVQMTKNGYRPDKDHMFSLIA
;
A
#
# COMPACT_ATOMS: atom_id res chain seq x y z
N MET A 1 -16.39 72.86 -47.75
CA MET A 1 -15.90 71.46 -47.69
C MET A 1 -15.50 70.98 -46.28
N LYS A 2 -15.00 71.81 -45.35
CA LYS A 2 -14.57 71.33 -44.01
C LYS A 2 -15.71 70.92 -43.06
N ILE A 3 -16.90 71.49 -43.20
CA ILE A 3 -18.04 71.26 -42.27
C ILE A 3 -18.63 69.86 -42.43
N LEU A 4 -18.75 69.35 -43.67
CA LEU A 4 -19.26 68.00 -43.93
C LEU A 4 -18.38 66.92 -43.28
N ASN A 5 -17.06 67.09 -43.34
CA ASN A 5 -16.11 66.11 -42.80
C ASN A 5 -16.17 66.02 -41.27
N SER A 6 -16.40 67.15 -40.59
CA SER A 6 -16.60 67.17 -39.12
C SER A 6 -17.90 66.46 -38.71
N MET A 7 -18.99 66.66 -39.47
CA MET A 7 -20.26 65.99 -39.20
C MET A 7 -20.21 64.48 -39.44
N GLU A 8 -19.46 64.03 -40.45
CA GLU A 8 -19.18 62.61 -40.70
C GLU A 8 -18.35 61.99 -39.57
N GLN A 9 -17.31 62.70 -39.11
CA GLN A 9 -16.46 62.26 -38.00
C GLN A 9 -17.22 62.17 -36.67
N ASP A 10 -18.14 63.11 -36.39
CA ASP A 10 -19.03 63.08 -35.22
C ASP A 10 -20.04 61.93 -35.30
N ARG A 11 -20.53 61.59 -36.50
CA ARG A 11 -21.41 60.43 -36.70
C ARG A 11 -20.69 59.11 -36.43
N VAL A 12 -19.47 58.95 -36.95
CA VAL A 12 -18.66 57.74 -36.75
C VAL A 12 -18.25 57.61 -35.28
N SER A 13 -17.83 58.69 -34.63
CA SER A 13 -17.45 58.69 -33.22
C SER A 13 -18.66 58.40 -32.31
N SER A 14 -19.84 58.95 -32.63
CA SER A 14 -21.09 58.69 -31.91
C SER A 14 -21.53 57.22 -32.00
N GLN A 15 -21.46 56.62 -33.20
CA GLN A 15 -21.74 55.20 -33.38
C GLN A 15 -20.76 54.30 -32.61
N TYR A 16 -19.47 54.65 -32.64
CA TYR A 16 -18.44 53.94 -31.87
C TYR A 16 -18.68 54.04 -30.36
N ASN A 17 -19.02 55.23 -29.86
CA ASN A 17 -19.34 55.46 -28.44
C ASN A 17 -20.59 54.68 -28.01
N ARG A 18 -21.64 54.64 -28.85
CA ARG A 18 -22.85 53.84 -28.59
C ARG A 18 -22.52 52.35 -28.51
N LYS A 19 -21.69 51.83 -29.42
CA LYS A 19 -21.23 50.42 -29.40
C LYS A 19 -20.45 50.11 -28.12
N LYS A 20 -19.54 51.01 -27.71
CA LYS A 20 -18.76 50.85 -26.47
C LYS A 20 -19.63 50.85 -25.21
N ILE A 21 -20.68 51.67 -25.16
CA ILE A 21 -21.64 51.69 -24.06
C ILE A 21 -22.43 50.37 -24.02
N LEU A 22 -22.87 49.86 -25.17
CA LEU A 22 -23.61 48.60 -25.26
C LEU A 22 -22.75 47.42 -24.75
N GLN A 23 -21.51 47.34 -25.20
CA GLN A 23 -20.56 46.29 -24.78
C GLN A 23 -20.28 46.34 -23.27
N ARG A 24 -20.15 47.54 -22.68
CA ARG A 24 -19.98 47.69 -21.23
C ARG A 24 -21.21 47.22 -20.46
N LYS A 25 -22.41 47.48 -20.98
CA LYS A 25 -23.66 46.99 -20.38
C LYS A 25 -23.76 45.47 -20.46
N GLU A 26 -23.50 44.89 -21.62
CA GLU A 26 -23.50 43.43 -21.81
C GLU A 26 -22.48 42.74 -20.91
N ALA A 27 -21.26 43.28 -20.82
CA ALA A 27 -20.23 42.77 -19.92
C ALA A 27 -20.68 42.88 -18.46
N GLY A 28 -21.24 44.02 -18.05
CA GLY A 28 -21.78 44.22 -16.70
C GLY A 28 -22.91 43.24 -16.37
N ASP A 29 -23.79 42.97 -17.31
CA ASP A 29 -24.87 41.98 -17.15
C ASP A 29 -24.33 40.55 -17.08
N ALA A 30 -23.32 40.21 -17.88
CA ALA A 30 -22.64 38.91 -17.80
C ALA A 30 -21.97 38.72 -16.43
N TYR A 31 -21.25 39.72 -15.93
CA TYR A 31 -20.66 39.69 -14.59
C TYR A 31 -21.73 39.54 -13.50
N ARG A 32 -22.84 40.28 -13.60
CA ARG A 32 -23.94 40.19 -12.63
C ARG A 32 -24.60 38.81 -12.64
N LYS A 33 -24.78 38.20 -13.81
CA LYS A 33 -25.27 36.82 -13.93
C LYS A 33 -24.28 35.82 -13.33
N ASN A 34 -23.00 35.94 -13.66
CA ASN A 34 -21.96 35.06 -13.13
C ASN A 34 -21.83 35.16 -11.61
N ALA A 35 -21.88 36.38 -11.05
CA ALA A 35 -21.83 36.62 -9.61
C ALA A 35 -22.99 35.95 -8.84
N MET A 36 -24.15 35.75 -9.46
CA MET A 36 -25.26 35.02 -8.83
C MET A 36 -24.93 33.55 -8.57
N TYR A 37 -24.05 32.94 -9.38
CA TYR A 37 -23.60 31.54 -9.17
C TYR A 37 -22.54 31.41 -8.07
N PHE A 38 -21.90 32.52 -7.70
CA PHE A 38 -20.93 32.57 -6.59
C PHE A 38 -21.57 32.96 -5.25
N GLN A 39 -22.90 33.07 -5.19
CA GLN A 39 -23.60 33.24 -3.93
C GLN A 39 -23.71 31.89 -3.20
N PRO A 40 -23.25 31.78 -1.94
CA PRO A 40 -23.28 30.53 -1.18
C PRO A 40 -24.68 29.91 -1.08
N LYS A 41 -25.73 30.74 -1.07
CA LYS A 41 -27.14 30.30 -1.01
C LYS A 41 -27.62 29.55 -2.24
N LYS A 42 -26.96 29.68 -3.39
CA LYS A 42 -27.42 29.11 -4.68
C LYS A 42 -26.58 27.94 -5.17
N ASN A 43 -25.39 27.73 -4.61
CA ASN A 43 -24.51 26.64 -5.01
C ASN A 43 -24.01 25.87 -3.78
N PRO A 44 -24.56 24.68 -3.49
CA PRO A 44 -24.12 23.88 -2.34
C PRO A 44 -22.65 23.45 -2.46
N LEU A 45 -22.11 23.37 -3.69
CA LEU A 45 -20.70 23.06 -3.94
C LEU A 45 -19.77 24.12 -3.34
N LEU A 46 -20.17 25.39 -3.31
CA LEU A 46 -19.36 26.46 -2.72
C LEU A 46 -19.33 26.37 -1.20
N LEU A 47 -20.44 25.93 -0.58
CA LEU A 47 -20.50 25.69 0.85
C LEU A 47 -19.62 24.50 1.24
N GLU A 48 -19.62 23.44 0.42
CA GLU A 48 -18.75 22.28 0.60
C GLU A 48 -17.27 22.67 0.46
N LEU A 49 -16.91 23.45 -0.56
CA LEU A 49 -15.57 24.01 -0.74
C LEU A 49 -15.14 24.90 0.42
N GLU A 50 -16.04 25.75 0.91
CA GLU A 50 -15.80 26.58 2.10
C GLU A 50 -15.54 25.72 3.33
N ASN A 51 -16.35 24.69 3.57
CA ASN A 51 -16.16 23.76 4.68
C ASN A 51 -14.85 22.96 4.57
N LEU A 52 -14.45 22.59 3.36
CA LEU A 52 -13.18 21.91 3.07
C LEU A 52 -11.98 22.84 3.30
N LEU A 53 -12.06 24.09 2.84
CA LEU A 53 -11.02 25.11 3.04
C LEU A 53 -10.89 25.52 4.51
N LEU A 54 -12.00 25.55 5.25
CA LEU A 54 -12.04 25.81 6.69
C LEU A 54 -11.66 24.56 7.52
N GLY A 55 -11.46 23.40 6.89
CA GLY A 55 -11.14 22.14 7.58
C GLY A 55 -12.25 21.61 8.47
N ARG A 56 -13.50 22.08 8.31
CA ARG A 56 -14.65 21.61 9.09
C ARG A 56 -14.97 20.15 8.82
N THR A 57 -14.80 19.73 7.55
CA THR A 57 -14.98 18.33 7.14
C THR A 57 -13.97 17.40 7.82
N ASP A 58 -12.74 17.87 7.98
CA ASP A 58 -11.66 17.07 8.57
C ASP A 58 -11.86 16.92 10.08
N GLN A 59 -12.39 17.96 10.72
CA GLN A 59 -12.80 17.94 12.11
C GLN A 59 -13.95 16.94 12.36
N ASP A 60 -15.01 16.98 11.52
CA ASP A 60 -16.15 16.05 11.63
C ASP A 60 -15.71 14.59 11.40
N LEU A 61 -14.78 14.35 10.46
CA LEU A 61 -14.19 13.03 10.21
C LEU A 61 -13.36 12.54 11.40
N TYR A 62 -12.59 13.44 12.02
CA TYR A 62 -11.78 13.13 13.19
C TYR A 62 -12.66 12.79 14.41
N GLU A 63 -13.75 13.52 14.61
CA GLU A 63 -14.74 13.25 15.66
C GLU A 63 -15.46 11.92 15.43
N GLN A 64 -15.90 11.63 14.20
CA GLN A 64 -16.47 10.32 13.84
C GLN A 64 -15.50 9.16 14.07
N GLN A 65 -14.22 9.34 13.78
CA GLN A 65 -13.21 8.31 14.01
C GLN A 65 -12.92 8.12 15.50
N GLN A 66 -12.93 9.19 16.30
CA GLN A 66 -12.82 9.09 17.76
C GLN A 66 -14.03 8.39 18.40
N GLU A 67 -15.24 8.66 17.93
CA GLU A 67 -16.44 8.01 18.44
C GLU A 67 -16.46 6.52 18.09
N LYS A 68 -16.14 6.15 16.83
CA LYS A 68 -16.01 4.75 16.40
C LYS A 68 -14.88 4.00 17.11
N ALA A 69 -13.80 4.67 17.49
CA ALA A 69 -12.72 4.07 18.26
C ALA A 69 -13.07 3.88 19.74
N LYS A 70 -14.06 4.61 20.27
CA LYS A 70 -14.54 4.48 21.66
C LYS A 70 -15.61 3.39 21.81
N GLU A 71 -16.39 3.09 20.77
CA GLU A 71 -17.32 1.96 20.77
C GLU A 71 -16.59 0.65 20.44
N VAL A 72 -16.00 0.03 21.46
CA VAL A 72 -15.57 -1.37 21.40
C VAL A 72 -16.82 -2.20 21.12
N THR A 73 -16.88 -2.84 19.96
CA THR A 73 -18.04 -3.66 19.57
C THR A 73 -18.21 -4.77 20.61
N PRO A 74 -19.43 -5.18 21.02
CA PRO A 74 -19.62 -6.24 22.02
C PRO A 74 -18.90 -7.55 21.64
N GLN A 75 -18.73 -7.79 20.34
CA GLN A 75 -17.94 -8.91 19.81
C GLN A 75 -16.42 -8.76 20.08
N GLN A 76 -15.87 -7.55 20.03
CA GLN A 76 -14.47 -7.28 20.37
C GLN A 76 -14.23 -7.40 21.87
N GLN A 77 -15.20 -7.03 22.70
CA GLN A 77 -15.12 -7.22 24.15
C GLN A 77 -15.08 -8.71 24.52
N ALA A 78 -15.93 -9.53 23.90
CA ALA A 78 -15.93 -10.98 24.12
C ALA A 78 -14.59 -11.63 23.69
N ILE A 79 -14.01 -11.19 22.57
CA ILE A 79 -12.69 -11.67 22.11
C ILE A 79 -11.58 -11.25 23.08
N MET A 80 -11.62 -10.02 23.59
CA MET A 80 -10.64 -9.55 24.58
C MET A 80 -10.73 -10.35 25.89
N GLU A 81 -11.94 -10.70 26.34
CA GLU A 81 -12.15 -11.49 27.55
C GLU A 81 -11.63 -12.93 27.37
N ASP A 82 -11.93 -13.57 26.25
CA ASP A 82 -11.43 -14.91 25.89
C ASP A 82 -9.89 -14.93 25.80
N LEU A 83 -9.31 -13.89 25.18
CA LEU A 83 -7.86 -13.75 25.07
C LEU A 83 -7.18 -13.55 26.44
N GLN A 84 -7.80 -12.81 27.36
CA GLN A 84 -7.29 -12.65 28.72
C GLN A 84 -7.39 -13.94 29.54
N GLN A 85 -8.48 -14.71 29.39
CA GLN A 85 -8.65 -15.98 30.07
C GLN A 85 -7.63 -17.02 29.59
N THR A 86 -7.42 -17.10 28.27
CA THR A 86 -6.41 -17.98 27.68
C THR A 86 -4.98 -17.59 28.08
N GLU A 87 -4.66 -16.29 28.13
CA GLU A 87 -3.35 -15.82 28.61
C GLU A 87 -3.10 -16.24 30.07
N ALA A 88 -4.10 -16.09 30.95
CA ALA A 88 -3.98 -16.50 32.34
C ALA A 88 -3.74 -18.01 32.49
N TYR A 89 -4.42 -18.81 31.67
CA TYR A 89 -4.25 -20.27 31.65
C TYR A 89 -2.87 -20.68 31.15
N VAL A 90 -2.42 -20.11 30.02
CA VAL A 90 -1.08 -20.38 29.45
C VAL A 90 0.00 -19.96 30.44
N ARG A 91 -0.10 -18.77 31.03
CA ARG A 91 0.87 -18.27 32.01
C ARG A 91 0.94 -19.18 33.24
N ALA A 92 -0.20 -19.64 33.76
CA ALA A 92 -0.22 -20.58 34.88
C ALA A 92 0.41 -21.94 34.51
N HIS A 93 0.12 -22.45 33.32
CA HIS A 93 0.68 -23.70 32.80
C HIS A 93 2.20 -23.58 32.57
N GLU A 94 2.67 -22.47 32.01
CA GLU A 94 4.10 -22.18 31.83
C GLU A 94 4.83 -22.10 33.17
N HIS A 95 4.28 -21.41 34.17
CA HIS A 95 4.89 -21.35 35.49
C HIS A 95 4.97 -22.73 36.18
N ALA A 96 3.95 -23.57 36.01
CA ALA A 96 3.96 -24.94 36.52
C ALA A 96 4.98 -25.83 35.78
N TYR A 97 5.06 -25.71 34.45
CA TYR A 97 5.99 -26.47 33.63
C TYR A 97 7.46 -26.05 33.86
N LYS A 98 7.71 -24.75 34.06
CA LYS A 98 9.03 -24.18 34.34
C LYS A 98 9.53 -24.51 35.74
N ALA A 99 8.63 -24.78 36.69
CA ALA A 99 8.98 -25.31 38.01
C ALA A 99 9.30 -26.83 37.99
N GLY A 100 8.70 -27.58 37.05
CA GLY A 100 8.95 -29.02 36.88
C GLY A 100 10.13 -29.37 35.96
N THR A 101 10.52 -28.48 35.05
CA THR A 101 11.52 -28.73 33.99
C THR A 101 12.79 -27.92 34.21
N THR A 102 13.42 -28.12 35.37
CA THR A 102 14.88 -27.89 35.51
C THR A 102 15.60 -29.13 35.03
N ASP A 103 15.53 -29.41 33.72
CA ASP A 103 16.52 -30.21 32.97
C ASP A 103 16.15 -30.21 31.47
N ASN A 104 16.62 -29.17 30.78
CA ASN A 104 17.43 -29.25 29.57
C ASN A 104 17.11 -30.37 28.54
N ILE A 105 16.14 -30.18 27.63
CA ILE A 105 16.05 -31.02 26.41
C ILE A 105 15.65 -30.20 25.17
N ASP A 106 16.60 -30.09 24.25
CA ASP A 106 16.49 -29.61 22.87
C ASP A 106 15.42 -30.36 22.05
N SER A 107 14.56 -29.63 21.35
CA SER A 107 13.48 -30.18 20.51
C SER A 107 13.95 -30.84 19.21
N SER A 108 15.25 -31.01 18.96
CA SER A 108 15.79 -31.70 17.78
C SER A 108 15.96 -33.22 17.97
N ALA A 109 15.84 -33.72 19.20
CA ALA A 109 15.99 -35.15 19.50
C ALA A 109 14.71 -35.97 19.28
N VAL A 110 13.54 -35.33 19.26
CA VAL A 110 12.24 -36.05 19.28
C VAL A 110 11.93 -36.75 17.95
N SER A 111 12.27 -36.15 16.80
CA SER A 111 12.00 -36.75 15.48
C SER A 111 12.93 -37.91 15.13
N ASN A 112 14.17 -37.90 15.61
CA ASN A 112 15.12 -38.99 15.39
C ASN A 112 14.83 -40.20 16.28
N LEU A 113 14.30 -40.00 17.49
CA LEU A 113 13.97 -41.10 18.40
C LEU A 113 12.83 -41.97 17.83
N GLU A 114 11.75 -41.35 17.34
CA GLU A 114 10.59 -42.07 16.79
C GLU A 114 10.92 -42.85 15.50
N GLN A 115 11.81 -42.35 14.65
CA GLN A 115 12.25 -43.05 13.44
C GLN A 115 13.12 -44.27 13.75
N ASN A 116 13.97 -44.18 14.78
CA ASN A 116 14.78 -45.31 15.22
C ASN A 116 13.93 -46.37 15.94
N ASP A 117 12.95 -45.95 16.75
CA ASP A 117 12.01 -46.85 17.43
C ASP A 117 11.16 -47.64 16.41
N THR A 118 10.69 -46.98 15.35
CA THR A 118 9.91 -47.64 14.28
C THR A 118 10.74 -48.64 13.48
N LEU A 119 12.02 -48.33 13.18
CA LEU A 119 12.92 -49.28 12.55
C LEU A 119 13.17 -50.51 13.44
N GLN A 120 13.38 -50.30 14.75
CA GLN A 120 13.61 -51.39 15.70
C GLN A 120 12.39 -52.32 15.81
N ILE A 121 11.17 -51.76 15.80
CA ILE A 121 9.92 -52.54 15.79
C ILE A 121 9.81 -53.37 14.50
N LEU A 122 10.11 -52.78 13.34
CA LEU A 122 10.08 -53.50 12.05
C LEU A 122 11.10 -54.64 12.02
N GLU A 123 12.31 -54.43 12.53
CA GLU A 123 13.30 -55.50 12.66
C GLU A 123 12.84 -56.62 13.61
N GLN A 124 12.23 -56.25 14.74
CA GLN A 124 11.68 -57.22 15.69
C GLN A 124 10.57 -58.07 15.05
N VAL A 125 9.66 -57.46 14.27
CA VAL A 125 8.61 -58.17 13.54
C VAL A 125 9.22 -59.12 12.51
N ARG A 126 10.26 -58.68 11.77
CA ARG A 126 11.01 -59.55 10.85
C ARG A 126 11.60 -60.77 11.56
N HIS A 127 12.25 -60.56 12.70
CA HIS A 127 12.85 -61.66 13.47
C HIS A 127 11.82 -62.61 14.06
N ALA A 128 10.69 -62.09 14.55
CA ALA A 128 9.59 -62.91 15.07
C ALA A 128 8.95 -63.79 13.99
N ALA A 129 8.75 -63.25 12.79
CA ALA A 129 8.20 -63.98 11.65
C ALA A 129 9.17 -65.05 11.08
N LEU A 130 10.49 -64.89 11.32
CA LEU A 130 11.52 -65.86 10.90
C LEU A 130 11.96 -66.81 12.03
N ALA A 131 11.46 -66.64 13.25
CA ALA A 131 11.82 -67.46 14.41
C ALA A 131 11.34 -68.93 14.33
N PRO A 132 10.20 -69.28 13.71
CA PRO A 132 9.77 -70.67 13.58
C PRO A 132 10.67 -71.48 12.63
N THR A 133 10.97 -72.72 13.00
CA THR A 133 11.81 -73.65 12.21
C THR A 133 11.23 -73.97 10.82
N GLU A 134 9.92 -73.76 10.64
CA GLU A 134 9.21 -73.76 9.34
C GLU A 134 8.29 -72.52 9.28
N PRO A 135 8.68 -71.43 8.60
CA PRO A 135 7.89 -70.21 8.56
C PRO A 135 6.62 -70.39 7.72
N SER A 136 5.48 -69.87 8.21
CA SER A 136 4.21 -69.93 7.50
C SER A 136 4.24 -69.08 6.21
N PRO A 137 3.49 -69.43 5.15
CA PRO A 137 3.34 -68.58 3.96
C PRO A 137 2.74 -67.19 4.26
N GLN A 138 2.12 -67.00 5.44
CA GLN A 138 1.72 -65.69 5.92
C GLN A 138 2.92 -64.93 6.51
N ASP A 139 3.75 -65.59 7.30
CA ASP A 139 4.97 -65.00 7.89
C ASP A 139 5.95 -64.54 6.82
N LEU A 140 6.11 -65.31 5.74
CA LEU A 140 6.93 -64.92 4.59
C LEU A 140 6.44 -63.64 3.91
N ARG A 141 5.11 -63.44 3.82
CA ARG A 141 4.53 -62.21 3.26
C ARG A 141 4.73 -61.03 4.18
N VAL A 142 4.60 -61.23 5.49
CA VAL A 142 4.89 -60.20 6.50
C VAL A 142 6.36 -59.77 6.42
N VAL A 143 7.29 -60.72 6.30
CA VAL A 143 8.72 -60.42 6.13
C VAL A 143 8.98 -59.64 4.85
N GLN A 144 8.35 -60.01 3.73
CA GLN A 144 8.49 -59.27 2.46
C GLN A 144 7.96 -57.84 2.57
N SER A 145 6.79 -57.63 3.20
CA SER A 145 6.23 -56.29 3.38
C SER A 145 7.08 -55.44 4.32
N VAL A 146 7.58 -56.01 5.41
CA VAL A 146 8.45 -55.33 6.37
C VAL A 146 9.78 -54.95 5.72
N ASN A 147 10.38 -55.85 4.93
CA ASN A 147 11.61 -55.54 4.19
C ASN A 147 11.42 -54.40 3.19
N ALA A 148 10.28 -54.37 2.48
CA ALA A 148 9.96 -53.26 1.57
C ALA A 148 9.81 -51.93 2.32
N GLN A 149 9.19 -51.95 3.51
CA GLN A 149 9.01 -50.76 4.33
C GLN A 149 10.33 -50.23 4.90
N ILE A 150 11.21 -51.11 5.37
CA ILE A 150 12.57 -50.76 5.82
C ILE A 150 13.36 -50.13 4.66
N GLN A 151 13.29 -50.70 3.46
CA GLN A 151 13.96 -50.15 2.27
C GLN A 151 13.42 -48.77 1.88
N GLN A 152 12.11 -48.55 1.97
CA GLN A 152 11.52 -47.24 1.70
C GLN A 152 12.00 -46.18 2.70
N MET A 153 12.11 -46.51 3.98
CA MET A 153 12.62 -45.56 4.99
C MET A 153 14.11 -45.24 4.80
N LEU A 154 14.91 -46.23 4.40
CA LEU A 154 16.34 -46.03 4.07
C LEU A 154 16.53 -45.24 2.76
N ASN A 155 15.68 -45.45 1.76
CA ASN A 155 15.75 -44.72 0.50
C ASN A 155 15.24 -43.28 0.65
N ASN A 156 14.16 -43.04 1.42
CA ASN A 156 13.66 -41.69 1.70
C ASN A 156 14.66 -40.82 2.48
N SER A 157 15.61 -41.43 3.18
CA SER A 157 16.73 -40.72 3.84
C SER A 157 17.93 -40.48 2.91
N HIS A 158 17.97 -41.10 1.71
CA HIS A 158 18.99 -40.89 0.66
C HIS A 158 18.46 -40.15 -0.59
N SER A 159 17.14 -40.02 -0.76
CA SER A 159 16.50 -39.40 -1.93
C SER A 159 16.37 -37.88 -1.83
N ALA A 160 17.42 -37.18 -1.39
CA ALA A 160 17.52 -35.73 -1.54
C ALA A 160 18.41 -35.33 -2.74
N ASP A 161 19.21 -36.25 -3.30
CA ASP A 161 20.25 -35.92 -4.29
C ASP A 161 20.05 -36.48 -5.71
N ASP A 162 19.09 -37.38 -5.95
CA ASP A 162 18.88 -37.98 -7.28
C ASP A 162 17.42 -37.83 -7.76
N ILE A 163 17.08 -36.66 -8.30
CA ILE A 163 15.82 -36.44 -9.02
C ILE A 163 16.11 -36.33 -10.53
N ILE A 164 15.94 -37.48 -11.21
CA ILE A 164 15.19 -37.67 -12.46
C ILE A 164 15.61 -36.78 -13.66
N GLU A 165 16.48 -37.33 -14.52
CA GLU A 165 16.70 -36.84 -15.90
C GLU A 165 15.96 -37.75 -16.90
N GLU A 166 14.63 -37.66 -17.00
CA GLU A 166 13.91 -38.03 -18.24
C GLU A 166 12.60 -37.24 -18.35
N GLY A 167 12.50 -36.40 -19.38
CA GLY A 167 11.21 -35.98 -19.94
C GLY A 167 10.75 -34.54 -19.73
N GLU A 168 11.61 -33.58 -19.40
CA GLU A 168 11.17 -32.18 -19.36
C GLU A 168 11.16 -31.51 -20.77
N PRO A 169 10.06 -30.84 -21.14
CA PRO A 169 9.92 -30.17 -22.44
C PRO A 169 10.95 -29.04 -22.61
N SER A 170 11.39 -28.78 -23.84
CA SER A 170 12.54 -27.91 -24.15
C SER A 170 12.44 -26.48 -23.60
N PHE A 171 11.23 -25.98 -23.35
CA PHE A 171 11.03 -24.66 -22.72
C PHE A 171 11.56 -24.60 -21.28
N VAL A 172 11.84 -25.74 -20.65
CA VAL A 172 12.49 -25.84 -19.33
C VAL A 172 14.02 -25.76 -19.45
N ARG A 173 14.59 -26.18 -20.59
CA ARG A 173 16.05 -26.15 -20.85
C ARG A 173 16.53 -24.82 -21.42
N ASP A 174 15.66 -24.09 -22.11
CA ASP A 174 15.98 -22.78 -22.64
C ASP A 174 16.08 -21.78 -21.49
N MET A 175 17.30 -21.43 -21.09
CA MET A 175 17.55 -20.31 -20.19
C MET A 175 17.08 -19.02 -20.86
N ILE A 176 15.83 -18.64 -20.62
CA ILE A 176 15.31 -17.34 -21.00
C ILE A 176 16.05 -16.32 -20.12
N GLU A 177 17.03 -15.62 -20.69
CA GLU A 177 17.73 -14.52 -20.03
C GLU A 177 16.76 -13.34 -19.85
N VAL A 178 15.92 -13.42 -18.82
CA VAL A 178 15.04 -12.31 -18.43
C VAL A 178 15.90 -11.27 -17.74
N LYS A 179 16.30 -10.23 -18.49
CA LYS A 179 16.97 -9.07 -17.92
C LYS A 179 16.00 -8.31 -17.02
N VAL A 180 15.99 -8.68 -15.74
CA VAL A 180 15.27 -7.95 -14.69
C VAL A 180 15.96 -6.60 -14.52
N PRO A 181 15.30 -5.47 -14.80
CA PRO A 181 15.89 -4.16 -14.57
C PRO A 181 16.27 -3.99 -13.10
N GLU A 182 17.41 -3.34 -12.83
CA GLU A 182 18.03 -3.22 -11.49
C GLU A 182 17.09 -2.66 -10.40
N ARG A 183 16.07 -1.89 -10.81
CA ARG A 183 15.02 -1.37 -9.91
C ARG A 183 14.13 -2.46 -9.30
N PHE A 184 14.11 -3.66 -9.87
CA PHE A 184 13.30 -4.80 -9.43
C PHE A 184 14.11 -5.90 -8.77
N SER A 185 15.45 -5.87 -8.87
CA SER A 185 16.35 -6.82 -8.19
C SER A 185 16.71 -6.40 -6.76
N LYS A 186 16.30 -5.20 -6.34
CA LYS A 186 16.47 -4.77 -4.94
C LYS A 186 15.35 -5.34 -4.10
N GLU A 187 15.70 -6.21 -3.16
CA GLU A 187 14.83 -6.62 -2.06
C GLU A 187 14.36 -5.35 -1.35
N LEU A 188 13.08 -5.02 -1.56
CA LEU A 188 12.40 -3.95 -0.85
C LEU A 188 12.16 -4.48 0.55
N ASN A 189 13.09 -4.19 1.47
CA ASN A 189 12.92 -4.39 2.91
C ASN A 189 11.81 -3.45 3.39
N LEU A 190 10.58 -3.84 3.11
CA LEU A 190 9.35 -3.20 3.57
C LEU A 190 9.17 -3.64 5.02
N ASP A 191 9.69 -2.84 5.93
CA ASP A 191 9.32 -2.95 7.33
C ASP A 191 7.80 -2.65 7.45
N PRO A 192 6.97 -3.63 7.88
CA PRO A 192 5.53 -3.44 7.99
C PRO A 192 5.13 -2.40 9.05
N PHE A 193 6.08 -1.99 9.91
CA PHE A 193 5.90 -0.99 10.94
C PHE A 193 6.63 0.33 10.66
N ALA A 194 7.48 0.39 9.62
CA ALA A 194 8.05 1.65 9.20
C ALA A 194 6.98 2.51 8.52
N ASP A 195 6.97 3.79 8.87
CA ASP A 195 6.11 4.79 8.24
C ASP A 195 6.39 4.84 6.73
N THR A 196 5.58 4.11 5.97
CA THR A 196 5.76 3.93 4.54
C THR A 196 5.56 5.25 3.79
N ILE A 197 6.29 5.39 2.69
CA ILE A 197 6.24 6.51 1.74
C ILE A 197 4.84 6.83 1.20
N PHE A 198 3.88 5.90 1.32
CA PHE A 198 2.55 6.00 0.77
C PHE A 198 1.55 6.77 1.64
N GLY A 199 1.81 6.96 2.94
CA GLY A 199 0.86 7.60 3.86
C GLY A 199 1.32 8.96 4.38
N LYS A 200 2.40 8.97 5.16
CA LYS A 200 2.83 10.15 5.92
C LYS A 200 3.79 11.06 5.14
N ASN A 201 4.67 10.48 4.32
CA ASN A 201 5.65 11.26 3.57
C ASN A 201 5.06 12.00 2.36
N TYR A 202 3.99 11.50 1.72
CA TYR A 202 3.38 12.22 0.60
C TYR A 202 2.76 13.54 1.07
N GLU A 203 2.00 13.52 2.17
CA GLU A 203 1.36 14.73 2.70
C GLU A 203 2.41 15.76 3.15
N ILE A 204 3.47 15.33 3.83
CA ILE A 204 4.58 16.19 4.24
C ILE A 204 5.31 16.75 3.00
N ALA A 205 5.64 15.91 2.02
CA ALA A 205 6.31 16.34 0.79
C ALA A 205 5.42 17.29 -0.04
N PHE A 206 4.12 17.05 -0.08
CA PHE A 206 3.13 17.90 -0.73
C PHE A 206 3.02 19.26 -0.03
N LYS A 207 2.93 19.27 1.31
CA LYS A 207 2.94 20.50 2.11
C LYS A 207 4.23 21.28 1.91
N LEU A 208 5.38 20.62 1.92
CA LEU A 208 6.70 21.23 1.69
C LEU A 208 6.79 21.85 0.28
N ARG A 209 6.34 21.13 -0.75
CA ARG A 209 6.33 21.60 -2.14
C ARG A 209 5.42 22.82 -2.30
N THR A 210 4.22 22.74 -1.72
CA THR A 210 3.24 23.83 -1.78
C THR A 210 3.77 25.07 -1.06
N PHE A 211 4.37 24.90 0.12
CA PHE A 211 5.01 25.97 0.87
C PHE A 211 6.13 26.63 0.07
N LYS A 212 7.02 25.83 -0.53
CA LYS A 212 8.10 26.34 -1.39
C LYS A 212 7.54 27.18 -2.53
N GLN A 213 6.56 26.66 -3.26
CA GLN A 213 5.95 27.39 -4.37
C GLN A 213 5.25 28.68 -3.92
N ALA A 214 4.58 28.67 -2.77
CA ALA A 214 3.97 29.86 -2.19
C ALA A 214 5.02 30.90 -1.78
N SER A 215 6.13 30.46 -1.18
CA SER A 215 7.23 31.33 -0.78
C SER A 215 7.88 32.01 -1.99
N GLU A 216 8.10 31.28 -3.08
CA GLU A 216 8.67 31.82 -4.33
C GLU A 216 7.74 32.86 -4.95
N LYS A 217 6.43 32.57 -5.01
CA LYS A 217 5.42 33.51 -5.51
C LYS A 217 5.35 34.77 -4.64
N TYR A 218 5.41 34.61 -3.32
CA TYR A 218 5.42 35.75 -2.41
C TYR A 218 6.66 36.63 -2.61
N VAL A 219 7.84 36.03 -2.70
CA VAL A 219 9.09 36.75 -2.98
C VAL A 219 9.01 37.48 -4.33
N ALA A 220 8.52 36.80 -5.37
CA ALA A 220 8.31 37.41 -6.69
C ALA A 220 7.32 38.58 -6.62
N HIS A 221 6.21 38.45 -5.90
CA HIS A 221 5.24 39.52 -5.72
C HIS A 221 5.86 40.71 -4.97
N VAL A 222 6.62 40.48 -3.90
CA VAL A 222 7.34 41.54 -3.18
C VAL A 222 8.32 42.26 -4.10
N GLN A 223 9.05 41.54 -4.95
CA GLN A 223 9.94 42.14 -5.94
C GLN A 223 9.16 42.96 -6.97
N MET A 224 8.06 42.44 -7.50
CA MET A 224 7.19 43.18 -8.41
C MET A 224 6.62 44.45 -7.77
N THR A 225 6.14 44.39 -6.53
CA THR A 225 5.65 45.57 -5.81
C THR A 225 6.76 46.61 -5.62
N LYS A 226 7.97 46.18 -5.24
CA LYS A 226 9.14 47.07 -5.12
C LYS A 226 9.52 47.73 -6.45
N ASN A 227 9.38 46.99 -7.56
CA ASN A 227 9.70 47.47 -8.90
C ASN A 227 8.50 48.17 -9.58
N GLY A 228 7.41 48.42 -8.83
CA GLY A 228 6.22 49.11 -9.33
C GLY A 228 5.44 48.33 -10.41
N TYR A 229 5.44 47.00 -10.30
CA TYR A 229 4.84 46.05 -11.25
C TYR A 229 5.39 46.16 -12.68
N ARG A 230 6.58 46.73 -12.83
CA ARG A 230 7.30 46.73 -14.10
C ARG A 230 7.95 45.35 -14.29
N PRO A 231 7.73 44.66 -15.41
CA PRO A 231 8.46 43.44 -15.71
C PRO A 231 9.95 43.77 -15.84
N ASP A 232 10.82 43.12 -15.07
CA ASP A 232 12.28 43.33 -15.11
C ASP A 232 12.92 43.04 -16.48
N LYS A 233 12.11 42.52 -17.42
CA LYS A 233 12.47 42.34 -18.82
C LYS A 233 11.40 42.98 -19.68
N ASP A 234 11.49 44.29 -19.85
CA ASP A 234 11.14 44.92 -21.12
C ASP A 234 12.06 44.30 -22.19
N HIS A 235 11.74 43.07 -22.62
CA HIS A 235 12.25 42.59 -23.89
C HIS A 235 11.72 43.59 -24.91
N MET A 236 12.67 44.36 -25.43
CA MET A 236 12.48 45.28 -26.52
C MET A 236 11.61 44.62 -27.60
N PHE A 237 10.30 44.85 -27.55
CA PHE A 237 9.50 44.84 -28.76
C PHE A 237 10.02 46.03 -29.53
N SER A 238 11.03 45.72 -30.34
CA SER A 238 11.73 46.55 -31.29
C SER A 238 10.90 47.73 -31.72
N LEU A 239 11.48 48.92 -31.57
CA LEU A 239 11.25 50.03 -32.49
C LEU A 239 11.32 49.45 -33.92
N ILE A 240 10.17 49.22 -34.52
CA ILE A 240 10.07 49.16 -35.97
C ILE A 240 9.66 50.58 -36.36
N ALA A 241 10.66 51.25 -36.94
CA ALA A 241 10.59 52.56 -37.56
C ALA A 241 9.63 52.55 -38.77
#